data_AF-A0A7V8FNX8-F1
#
_entry.id   AF-A0A7V8FNX8-F1
#
_cell.length_a   1.000
_cell.length_b   1.000
_cell.length_c   1.000
_cell.angle_alpha   90.00
_cell.angle_beta   90.00
_cell.angle_gamma   90.00
#
_symmetry.space_group_name_H-M   'P 1'
#
loop_
_entity.id
_entity.type
_entity.pdbx_description
1 polymer ?
#
loop_
_entity_poly.entity_id
_entity_poly.type
_entity_poly.pdbx_seq_one_letter_code
_entity_poly.pdbx_strand_id
1 'polypeptide(L)'
;MAEVPGVAGRAGTAGMPSVSAAAAGTPLRGIGFQSTGQGTGRIVVELPDEAMAFELRRQGQTLVLEFPGASLPEGLSRDMNVARAATPVQSIRSSVGDGRVRTVVEAVGAWGYTARQQGRELVVEIRPTSPAAPAVATPGPRAAEPVGSGERLSLNFQNIDVRALLPVLADFTGLNIVPSDSVAGELTLRLKNVPWEQALEVILQARHLGMRRSGSVLWIAPQDELLARERADLQAQAALRELEPLATRAYQLHYSRAADIAEQLAGRTGAGTGAGGTRLLTARGSAVAEPRTNQLFVSDVPSKLAEIEGLLQRLDKAMRQVLIEARIVVAEDTFSRTLGVRLGGGSRVGGHAALGSGYTAGSAGANPGDFVNLPAVSAAGSTAASFGLSLFNASATRFLNLELQALEEEGRGMVVSSPRVMTADQVKALIEQGTEVPYQEATSSGATSVSFRKANLKLEVTPQITPGGAVILELDVSKDTLGQETANGFAINTKHVRTQALVEDGGTIVIGGIFELSENETVRKVPLLGDLPGLGALFRSRSRSTAKTELLIFITPRVLEGGAALR
;
A
#
# COMPACT_ATOMS: atom_id res chain seq x y z
N MET A 1 -18.95 -42.76 -63.83
CA MET A 1 -17.52 -43.10 -63.60
C MET A 1 -17.03 -42.15 -62.52
N ALA A 2 -16.88 -42.56 -61.27
CA ALA A 2 -17.23 -43.85 -60.68
C ALA A 2 -17.82 -43.63 -59.27
N GLU A 3 -18.39 -44.69 -58.68
CA GLU A 3 -19.36 -44.61 -57.59
C GLU A 3 -18.99 -45.63 -56.47
N VAL A 4 -19.45 -45.60 -55.20
CA VAL A 4 -20.68 -44.98 -54.66
C VAL A 4 -20.55 -44.16 -53.33
N PRO A 5 -20.43 -44.70 -52.08
CA PRO A 5 -21.31 -44.13 -51.03
C PRO A 5 -20.73 -43.76 -49.64
N GLY A 6 -21.53 -42.95 -48.91
CA GLY A 6 -21.63 -42.93 -47.44
C GLY A 6 -20.91 -41.75 -46.74
N VAL A 7 -21.45 -41.10 -45.70
CA VAL A 7 -22.65 -41.34 -44.86
C VAL A 7 -23.27 -39.99 -44.45
N ALA A 8 -24.58 -39.94 -44.24
CA ALA A 8 -25.30 -38.72 -43.84
C ALA A 8 -25.08 -38.33 -42.36
N GLY A 9 -24.65 -37.10 -42.11
CA GLY A 9 -24.56 -36.50 -40.77
C GLY A 9 -25.91 -35.96 -40.30
N ARG A 10 -26.36 -36.41 -39.11
CA ARG A 10 -27.67 -36.09 -38.53
C ARG A 10 -27.59 -34.84 -37.65
N ALA A 11 -28.63 -34.00 -37.67
CA ALA A 11 -28.75 -32.88 -36.74
C ALA A 11 -28.89 -33.36 -35.28
N GLY A 12 -28.27 -32.64 -34.34
CA GLY A 12 -28.36 -32.89 -32.90
C GLY A 12 -28.44 -31.56 -32.14
N THR A 13 -29.52 -31.35 -31.41
CA THR A 13 -29.86 -30.12 -30.69
C THR A 13 -28.98 -29.89 -29.47
N ALA A 14 -28.75 -28.62 -29.12
CA ALA A 14 -28.02 -28.22 -27.92
C ALA A 14 -28.66 -28.80 -26.63
N GLY A 15 -27.88 -29.54 -25.86
CA GLY A 15 -28.26 -29.98 -24.52
C GLY A 15 -28.02 -28.86 -23.50
N MET A 16 -29.06 -28.46 -22.79
CA MET A 16 -28.89 -27.71 -21.54
C MET A 16 -28.16 -28.60 -20.52
N PRO A 17 -27.20 -28.07 -19.73
CA PRO A 17 -26.59 -28.85 -18.66
C PRO A 17 -27.65 -29.18 -17.60
N SER A 18 -27.89 -30.47 -17.39
CA SER A 18 -28.76 -30.99 -16.34
C SER A 18 -28.21 -30.60 -14.96
N VAL A 19 -29.04 -29.96 -14.14
CA VAL A 19 -28.72 -29.70 -12.73
C VAL A 19 -28.50 -31.05 -12.03
N SER A 20 -27.28 -31.28 -11.57
CA SER A 20 -26.96 -32.47 -10.79
C SER A 20 -27.70 -32.40 -9.44
N ALA A 21 -28.44 -33.46 -9.10
CA ALA A 21 -29.21 -33.52 -7.87
C ALA A 21 -28.27 -33.57 -6.66
N ALA A 22 -28.07 -32.43 -6.00
CA ALA A 22 -27.33 -32.35 -4.74
C ALA A 22 -28.03 -33.19 -3.65
N ALA A 23 -27.23 -33.83 -2.80
CA ALA A 23 -27.73 -34.72 -1.76
C ALA A 23 -28.74 -34.04 -0.85
N ALA A 24 -29.85 -34.74 -0.55
CA ALA A 24 -30.96 -34.24 0.24
C ALA A 24 -30.63 -34.14 1.75
N GLY A 25 -29.78 -33.18 2.12
CA GLY A 25 -29.60 -32.74 3.50
C GLY A 25 -30.74 -31.80 3.92
N THR A 26 -31.11 -31.81 5.20
CA THR A 26 -32.22 -30.98 5.71
C THR A 26 -31.78 -29.52 5.78
N PRO A 27 -32.49 -28.56 5.15
CA PRO A 27 -32.00 -27.18 5.05
C PRO A 27 -32.04 -26.44 6.39
N LEU A 28 -30.92 -25.77 6.73
CA LEU A 28 -30.91 -24.77 7.80
C LEU A 28 -31.83 -23.60 7.42
N ARG A 29 -32.59 -23.09 8.39
CA ARG A 29 -33.60 -22.03 8.14
C ARG A 29 -33.00 -20.63 8.11
N GLY A 30 -32.00 -20.38 8.95
CA GLY A 30 -31.39 -19.06 9.10
C GLY A 30 -30.10 -19.11 9.89
N ILE A 31 -29.18 -18.21 9.57
CA ILE A 31 -27.98 -17.90 10.35
C ILE A 31 -27.96 -16.39 10.55
N GLY A 32 -28.11 -15.95 11.79
CA GLY A 32 -28.19 -14.55 12.17
C GLY A 32 -27.10 -14.14 13.16
N PHE A 33 -26.66 -12.90 13.07
CA PHE A 33 -25.76 -12.27 14.04
C PHE A 33 -26.42 -11.05 14.68
N GLN A 34 -26.34 -10.95 16.00
CA GLN A 34 -26.81 -9.81 16.77
C GLN A 34 -25.71 -9.37 17.74
N SER A 35 -25.34 -8.09 17.67
CA SER A 35 -24.53 -7.46 18.72
C SER A 35 -25.43 -7.11 19.90
N THR A 36 -25.08 -7.62 21.08
CA THR A 36 -25.71 -7.17 22.33
C THR A 36 -24.85 -6.08 22.96
N GLY A 37 -25.49 -5.11 23.64
CA GLY A 37 -24.85 -3.85 24.06
C GLY A 37 -23.69 -3.94 25.06
N GLN A 38 -23.29 -5.15 25.47
CA GLN A 38 -22.14 -5.40 26.36
C GLN A 38 -20.90 -5.94 25.61
N GLY A 39 -20.82 -5.72 24.30
CA GLY A 39 -19.70 -6.17 23.46
C GLY A 39 -19.70 -7.67 23.17
N THR A 40 -20.83 -8.33 23.41
CA THR A 40 -21.06 -9.76 23.21
C THR A 40 -21.71 -10.01 21.84
N GLY A 41 -21.06 -10.83 21.02
CA GLY A 41 -21.60 -11.28 19.73
C GLY A 41 -22.49 -12.50 19.94
N ARG A 42 -23.79 -12.37 19.66
CA ARG A 42 -24.77 -13.48 19.71
C ARG A 42 -25.01 -13.99 18.29
N ILE A 43 -24.65 -15.23 18.03
CA ILE A 43 -24.94 -15.95 16.79
C ILE A 43 -26.13 -16.85 17.04
N VAL A 44 -27.14 -16.78 16.18
CA VAL A 44 -28.36 -17.60 16.25
C VAL A 44 -28.44 -18.42 14.97
N VAL A 45 -28.43 -19.74 15.10
CA VAL A 45 -28.63 -20.69 13.99
C VAL A 45 -29.99 -21.35 14.18
N GLU A 46 -30.88 -21.17 13.21
CA GLU A 46 -32.20 -21.79 13.22
C GLU A 46 -32.13 -23.21 12.63
N LEU A 47 -32.32 -24.20 13.49
CA LEU A 47 -32.27 -25.62 13.17
C LEU A 47 -33.60 -26.11 12.54
N PRO A 48 -33.54 -27.07 11.61
CA PRO A 48 -34.73 -27.68 11.01
C PRO A 48 -35.48 -28.62 11.97
N ASP A 49 -34.83 -29.11 13.03
CA ASP A 49 -35.43 -29.91 14.09
C ASP A 49 -34.66 -29.75 15.40
N GLU A 50 -35.30 -30.01 16.54
CA GLU A 50 -34.68 -29.93 17.87
C GLU A 50 -33.69 -31.07 18.12
N ALA A 51 -33.87 -32.21 17.44
CA ALA A 51 -33.01 -33.39 17.54
C ALA A 51 -31.76 -33.33 16.62
N MET A 52 -31.51 -32.22 15.90
CA MET A 52 -30.34 -32.12 15.01
C MET A 52 -29.04 -32.03 15.80
N ALA A 53 -28.17 -33.03 15.62
CA ALA A 53 -26.82 -33.02 16.20
C ALA A 53 -25.97 -31.88 15.62
N PHE A 54 -25.13 -31.27 16.46
CA PHE A 54 -24.15 -30.26 16.10
C PHE A 54 -22.84 -30.51 16.84
N GLU A 55 -21.71 -30.16 16.24
CA GLU A 55 -20.40 -30.22 16.88
C GLU A 55 -19.74 -28.83 16.91
N LEU A 56 -19.25 -28.41 18.08
CA LEU A 56 -18.48 -27.17 18.24
C LEU A 56 -17.01 -27.49 18.52
N ARG A 57 -16.11 -26.96 17.68
CA ARG A 57 -14.65 -27.07 17.85
C ARG A 57 -14.01 -25.69 17.83
N ARG A 58 -13.25 -25.35 18.88
CA ARG A 58 -12.40 -24.16 18.89
C ARG A 58 -11.05 -24.48 18.24
N GLN A 59 -10.70 -23.78 17.18
CA GLN A 59 -9.42 -23.89 16.48
C GLN A 59 -8.70 -22.53 16.56
N GLY A 60 -7.97 -22.31 17.67
CA GLY A 60 -7.26 -21.06 17.94
C GLY A 60 -8.19 -19.85 18.12
N GLN A 61 -8.12 -18.91 17.17
CA GLN A 61 -8.98 -17.73 17.06
C GLN A 61 -10.25 -17.97 16.24
N THR A 62 -10.49 -19.20 15.76
CA THR A 62 -11.73 -19.57 15.07
C THR A 62 -12.60 -20.49 15.93
N LEU A 63 -13.92 -20.33 15.82
CA LEU A 63 -14.91 -21.28 16.32
C LEU A 63 -15.58 -21.93 15.11
N VAL A 64 -15.50 -23.26 15.03
CA VAL A 64 -16.09 -24.06 13.96
C VAL A 64 -17.34 -24.74 14.52
N LEU A 65 -18.48 -24.53 13.85
CA LEU A 65 -19.72 -25.25 14.07
C LEU A 65 -19.94 -26.20 12.89
N GLU A 66 -20.13 -27.49 13.15
CA GLU A 66 -20.40 -28.50 12.13
C GLU A 66 -21.80 -29.11 12.34
N PHE A 67 -22.61 -29.11 11.29
CA PHE A 67 -23.96 -29.67 11.26
C PHE A 67 -24.00 -30.85 10.26
N PRO A 68 -23.81 -32.10 10.73
CA PRO A 68 -23.86 -33.28 9.86
C PRO A 68 -25.27 -33.51 9.28
N GLY A 69 -25.36 -33.75 7.96
CA GLY A 69 -26.64 -34.00 7.28
C GLY A 69 -27.51 -32.76 7.04
N ALA A 70 -27.05 -31.57 7.43
CA ALA A 70 -27.70 -30.32 7.06
C ALA A 70 -27.33 -29.89 5.63
N SER A 71 -28.23 -29.16 4.97
CA SER A 71 -27.92 -28.41 3.73
C SER A 71 -28.02 -26.90 3.98
N LEU A 72 -27.29 -26.12 3.18
CA LEU A 72 -27.30 -24.66 3.25
C LEU A 72 -27.98 -24.10 1.98
N PRO A 73 -29.14 -23.43 2.08
CA PRO A 73 -29.72 -22.69 0.97
C PRO A 73 -28.75 -21.63 0.44
N GLU A 74 -28.73 -21.37 -0.88
CA GLU A 74 -27.79 -20.41 -1.52
C GLU A 74 -27.86 -18.99 -0.92
N GLY A 75 -29.01 -18.58 -0.38
CA GLY A 75 -29.14 -17.29 0.31
C GLY A 75 -28.35 -17.16 1.64
N LEU A 76 -27.91 -18.28 2.22
CA LEU A 76 -27.19 -18.33 3.51
C LEU A 76 -25.70 -18.67 3.37
N SER A 77 -25.18 -18.92 2.15
CA SER A 77 -23.75 -19.17 1.91
C SER A 77 -22.92 -17.89 1.76
N ARG A 78 -23.37 -16.78 2.36
CA ARG A 78 -22.79 -15.44 2.18
C ARG A 78 -21.92 -15.08 3.37
N ASP A 79 -20.66 -14.75 3.13
CA ASP A 79 -19.75 -14.24 4.15
C ASP A 79 -20.32 -12.98 4.82
N MET A 80 -20.59 -13.06 6.12
CA MET A 80 -21.06 -11.94 6.92
C MET A 80 -19.85 -11.26 7.58
N ASN A 81 -19.48 -10.08 7.10
CA ASN A 81 -18.52 -9.22 7.78
C ASN A 81 -19.24 -8.42 8.88
N VAL A 82 -18.89 -8.70 10.13
CA VAL A 82 -19.50 -8.12 11.33
C VAL A 82 -18.53 -7.24 12.14
N ALA A 83 -17.34 -6.96 11.60
CA ALA A 83 -16.28 -6.16 12.22
C ALA A 83 -16.69 -4.76 12.73
N ARG A 84 -17.78 -4.19 12.19
CA ARG A 84 -18.33 -2.89 12.62
C ARG A 84 -19.20 -2.97 13.88
N ALA A 85 -19.68 -4.17 14.24
CA ALA A 85 -20.33 -4.40 15.52
C ALA A 85 -19.27 -4.57 16.59
N ALA A 86 -19.28 -3.72 17.62
CA ALA A 86 -18.25 -3.63 18.66
C ALA A 86 -18.17 -4.87 19.57
N THR A 87 -17.77 -5.99 18.99
CA THR A 87 -17.73 -7.36 19.52
C THR A 87 -16.44 -8.04 19.05
N PRO A 88 -15.96 -9.13 19.67
CA PRO A 88 -14.75 -9.81 19.23
C PRO A 88 -14.89 -10.52 17.88
N VAL A 89 -16.11 -10.70 17.35
CA VAL A 89 -16.37 -11.43 16.08
C VAL A 89 -16.11 -10.52 14.89
N GLN A 90 -15.30 -10.97 13.93
CA GLN A 90 -14.96 -10.23 12.70
C GLN A 90 -15.75 -10.73 11.51
N SER A 91 -15.80 -12.06 11.32
CA SER A 91 -16.43 -12.69 10.16
C SER A 91 -17.20 -13.96 10.56
N ILE A 92 -18.24 -14.27 9.80
CA ILE A 92 -18.96 -15.55 9.85
C ILE A 92 -19.06 -16.05 8.40
N ARG A 93 -18.49 -17.22 8.13
CA ARG A 93 -18.49 -17.89 6.84
C ARG A 93 -19.15 -19.26 6.96
N SER A 94 -20.17 -19.51 6.15
CA SER A 94 -20.87 -20.79 6.11
C SER A 94 -20.63 -21.47 4.77
N SER A 95 -20.01 -22.66 4.79
CA SER A 95 -19.76 -23.47 3.60
C SER A 95 -20.35 -24.87 3.74
N VAL A 96 -20.62 -25.52 2.60
CA VAL A 96 -21.06 -26.91 2.53
C VAL A 96 -19.86 -27.77 2.10
N GLY A 97 -19.60 -28.85 2.83
CA GLY A 97 -18.53 -29.80 2.52
C GLY A 97 -18.87 -31.19 3.05
N ASP A 98 -18.60 -32.23 2.27
CA ASP A 98 -18.79 -33.64 2.63
C ASP A 98 -20.16 -33.99 3.28
N GLY A 99 -21.24 -33.38 2.78
CA GLY A 99 -22.60 -33.59 3.28
C GLY A 99 -22.89 -32.96 4.66
N ARG A 100 -22.10 -31.95 5.06
CA ARG A 100 -22.26 -31.19 6.30
C ARG A 100 -22.20 -29.70 6.01
N VAL A 101 -22.87 -28.90 6.84
CA VAL A 101 -22.65 -27.45 6.86
C VAL A 101 -21.57 -27.14 7.89
N ARG A 102 -20.53 -26.42 7.48
CA ARG A 102 -19.47 -25.91 8.34
C ARG A 102 -19.58 -24.39 8.42
N THR A 103 -19.95 -23.88 9.60
CA THR A 103 -19.93 -22.44 9.89
C THR A 103 -18.66 -22.11 10.66
N VAL A 104 -17.79 -21.31 10.06
CA VAL A 104 -16.54 -20.81 10.66
C VAL A 104 -16.76 -19.38 11.12
N VAL A 105 -16.50 -19.13 12.40
CA VAL A 105 -16.59 -17.82 13.03
C VAL A 105 -15.19 -17.38 13.40
N GLU A 106 -14.72 -16.25 12.86
CA GLU A 106 -13.41 -15.69 13.18
C GLU A 106 -13.57 -14.61 14.25
N ALA A 107 -12.85 -14.75 15.37
CA ALA A 107 -12.92 -13.81 16.48
C ALA A 107 -11.52 -13.43 17.00
N VAL A 108 -11.29 -12.12 17.15
CA VAL A 108 -9.98 -11.53 17.45
C VAL A 108 -9.84 -11.25 18.95
N GLY A 109 -8.61 -11.41 19.45
CA GLY A 109 -8.25 -11.22 20.85
C GLY A 109 -8.49 -12.47 21.69
N ALA A 110 -8.45 -12.30 23.01
CA ALA A 110 -8.86 -13.35 23.94
C ALA A 110 -10.39 -13.30 24.10
N TRP A 111 -11.04 -14.42 23.81
CA TRP A 111 -12.49 -14.59 23.92
C TRP A 111 -12.85 -15.96 24.46
N GLY A 112 -14.02 -16.03 25.09
CA GLY A 112 -14.72 -17.25 25.50
C GLY A 112 -16.07 -17.34 24.81
N TYR A 113 -16.62 -18.55 24.71
CA TYR A 113 -17.92 -18.78 24.10
C TYR A 113 -18.81 -19.62 25.03
N THR A 114 -20.13 -19.45 24.92
CA THR A 114 -21.14 -20.31 25.51
C THR A 114 -22.19 -20.65 24.46
N ALA A 115 -22.42 -21.94 24.24
CA ALA A 115 -23.46 -22.43 23.34
C ALA A 115 -24.62 -23.00 24.15
N ARG A 116 -25.85 -22.64 23.79
CA ARG A 116 -27.10 -23.20 24.33
C ARG A 116 -28.08 -23.41 23.20
N GLN A 117 -28.71 -24.57 23.16
CA GLN A 117 -29.84 -24.82 22.28
C GLN A 117 -31.14 -24.52 23.04
N GLN A 118 -32.00 -23.69 22.47
CA GLN A 118 -33.32 -23.35 22.99
C GLN A 118 -34.37 -23.81 21.97
N GLY A 119 -34.82 -25.05 22.12
CA GLY A 119 -35.68 -25.72 21.15
C GLY A 119 -35.01 -25.80 19.77
N ARG A 120 -35.52 -25.01 18.82
CA ARG A 120 -35.06 -24.96 17.42
C ARG A 120 -33.98 -23.90 17.14
N GLU A 121 -33.58 -23.09 18.12
CA GLU A 121 -32.49 -22.13 17.98
C GLU A 121 -31.22 -22.63 18.69
N LEU A 122 -30.10 -22.72 17.96
CA LEU A 122 -28.77 -22.81 18.57
C LEU A 122 -28.21 -21.41 18.75
N VAL A 123 -28.08 -20.98 20.01
CA VAL A 123 -27.55 -19.67 20.39
C VAL A 123 -26.11 -19.84 20.86
N VAL A 124 -25.17 -19.21 20.15
CA VAL A 124 -23.75 -19.16 20.51
C VAL A 124 -23.37 -17.73 20.84
N GLU A 125 -23.04 -17.49 22.10
CA GLU A 125 -22.61 -16.20 22.62
C GLU A 125 -21.10 -16.16 22.73
N ILE A 126 -20.45 -15.19 22.07
CA ILE A 126 -19.01 -14.99 22.09
C ILE A 126 -18.71 -13.68 22.84
N ARG A 127 -17.98 -13.80 23.95
CA ARG A 127 -17.64 -12.71 24.86
C ARG A 127 -16.13 -12.44 24.86
N PRO A 128 -15.69 -11.17 24.81
CA PRO A 128 -14.27 -10.85 24.96
C PRO A 128 -13.85 -11.16 26.39
N THR A 129 -12.85 -12.04 26.56
CA THR A 129 -12.18 -12.25 27.84
C THR A 129 -10.97 -11.31 27.84
N SER A 130 -11.17 -10.08 28.32
CA SER A 130 -10.06 -9.12 28.41
C SER A 130 -8.89 -9.75 29.17
N PRO A 131 -7.65 -9.69 28.66
CA PRO A 131 -6.51 -9.82 29.56
C PRO A 131 -6.62 -8.68 30.58
N ALA A 132 -6.50 -9.01 31.86
CA ALA A 132 -6.41 -7.99 32.90
C ALA A 132 -5.01 -7.35 32.80
N ALA A 133 -4.92 -6.16 32.22
CA ALA A 133 -3.93 -5.20 32.68
C ALA A 133 -4.28 -4.86 34.15
N PRO A 134 -3.30 -4.65 35.04
CA PRO A 134 -3.57 -4.46 36.46
C PRO A 134 -4.35 -3.17 36.69
N ALA A 135 -5.66 -3.31 36.90
CA ALA A 135 -6.52 -2.20 37.24
C ALA A 135 -6.20 -1.75 38.67
N VAL A 136 -5.69 -0.51 38.79
CA VAL A 136 -5.70 0.23 40.04
C VAL A 136 -7.16 0.41 40.45
N ALA A 137 -7.62 -0.40 41.40
CA ALA A 137 -8.97 -0.37 41.90
C ALA A 137 -9.05 0.53 43.14
N THR A 138 -9.61 1.72 42.99
CA THR A 138 -10.20 2.46 44.12
C THR A 138 -11.44 1.68 44.57
N PRO A 139 -11.54 1.22 45.83
CA PRO A 139 -12.67 0.41 46.27
C PRO A 139 -13.92 1.28 46.49
N GLY A 140 -14.95 1.05 45.68
CA GLY A 140 -16.31 1.59 45.83
C GLY A 140 -17.34 0.45 45.67
N PRO A 141 -18.36 0.35 46.52
CA PRO A 141 -18.95 -0.96 46.83
C PRO A 141 -20.03 -1.39 45.84
N ARG A 142 -19.85 -2.56 45.20
CA ARG A 142 -20.98 -3.36 44.71
C ARG A 142 -20.69 -4.85 44.82
N ALA A 143 -21.70 -5.56 45.32
CA ALA A 143 -21.70 -6.96 45.75
C ALA A 143 -20.83 -7.91 44.91
N ALA A 144 -19.88 -8.57 45.59
CA ALA A 144 -19.20 -9.73 45.06
C ALA A 144 -20.15 -10.95 45.11
N GLU A 145 -20.38 -11.58 43.97
CA GLU A 145 -20.87 -12.97 43.92
C GLU A 145 -19.67 -13.90 44.14
N PRO A 146 -19.64 -14.70 45.21
CA PRO A 146 -18.51 -15.58 45.48
C PRO A 146 -18.56 -16.82 44.59
N VAL A 147 -17.81 -16.81 43.49
CA VAL A 147 -17.44 -18.04 42.76
C VAL A 147 -16.32 -18.75 43.55
N GLY A 148 -16.71 -19.29 44.69
CA GLY A 148 -15.94 -20.28 45.44
C GLY A 148 -16.77 -21.54 45.53
N SER A 149 -16.54 -22.49 44.62
CA SER A 149 -17.11 -23.85 44.68
C SER A 149 -16.35 -24.69 45.72
N GLY A 150 -16.33 -24.18 46.94
CA GLY A 150 -15.65 -24.74 48.10
C GLY A 150 -16.62 -24.84 49.26
N GLU A 151 -16.41 -25.84 50.10
CA GLU A 151 -17.26 -26.14 51.24
C GLU A 151 -17.41 -24.91 52.14
N ARG A 152 -18.66 -24.59 52.50
CA ARG A 152 -18.99 -23.37 53.24
C ARG A 152 -18.80 -23.62 54.72
N LEU A 153 -17.99 -22.79 55.34
CA LEU A 153 -17.58 -22.96 56.72
C LEU A 153 -18.22 -21.88 57.61
N SER A 154 -18.54 -22.27 58.85
CA SER A 154 -19.00 -21.35 59.89
C SER A 154 -18.16 -21.58 61.14
N LEU A 155 -17.35 -20.59 61.50
CA LEU A 155 -16.40 -20.64 62.61
C LEU A 155 -16.67 -19.49 63.57
N ASN A 156 -16.50 -19.74 64.87
CA ASN A 156 -16.58 -18.72 65.89
C ASN A 156 -15.44 -18.93 66.88
N PHE A 157 -14.34 -18.25 66.63
CA PHE A 157 -13.16 -18.28 67.48
C PHE A 157 -12.96 -16.92 68.15
N GLN A 158 -12.71 -16.96 69.46
CA GLN A 158 -12.36 -15.80 70.26
C GLN A 158 -10.94 -16.03 70.76
N ASN A 159 -10.04 -15.11 70.45
CA ASN A 159 -8.64 -15.13 70.86
C ASN A 159 -7.91 -16.46 70.57
N ILE A 160 -8.00 -16.96 69.33
CA ILE A 160 -7.25 -18.14 68.89
C ILE A 160 -5.96 -17.72 68.19
N ASP A 161 -4.86 -18.45 68.40
CA ASP A 161 -3.65 -18.27 67.61
C ASP A 161 -3.90 -18.71 66.15
N VAL A 162 -3.52 -17.87 65.19
CA VAL A 162 -3.63 -18.18 63.75
C VAL A 162 -2.89 -19.47 63.41
N ARG A 163 -1.77 -19.79 64.08
CA ARG A 163 -1.05 -21.06 63.88
C ARG A 163 -1.92 -22.29 64.21
N ALA A 164 -2.82 -22.19 65.18
CA ALA A 164 -3.75 -23.26 65.56
C ALA A 164 -4.99 -23.33 64.63
N LEU A 165 -5.33 -22.22 63.96
CA LEU A 165 -6.46 -22.14 63.04
C LEU A 165 -6.17 -22.76 61.67
N LEU A 166 -4.91 -22.68 61.20
CA LEU A 166 -4.52 -23.17 59.87
C LEU A 166 -4.66 -24.70 59.68
N PRO A 167 -4.30 -25.57 60.65
CA PRO A 167 -4.57 -27.01 60.56
C PRO A 167 -6.06 -27.34 60.48
N VAL A 168 -6.93 -26.62 61.22
CA VAL A 168 -8.38 -26.83 61.18
C VAL A 168 -8.96 -26.52 59.78
N LEU A 169 -8.37 -25.55 59.08
CA LEU A 169 -8.71 -25.27 57.68
C LEU A 169 -8.11 -26.30 56.71
N ALA A 170 -6.92 -26.83 56.99
CA ALA A 170 -6.29 -27.90 56.21
C ALA A 170 -7.13 -29.19 56.26
N ASP A 171 -7.50 -29.62 57.47
CA ASP A 171 -8.31 -30.81 57.73
C ASP A 171 -9.70 -30.72 57.09
N PHE A 172 -10.31 -29.52 57.08
CA PHE A 172 -11.60 -29.29 56.45
C PHE A 172 -11.53 -29.28 54.91
N THR A 173 -10.46 -28.72 54.32
CA THR A 173 -10.35 -28.53 52.86
C THR A 173 -9.58 -29.63 52.13
N GLY A 174 -8.97 -30.56 52.86
CA GLY A 174 -8.09 -31.60 52.30
C GLY A 174 -6.78 -31.06 51.71
N LEU A 175 -6.41 -29.82 52.02
CA LEU A 175 -5.20 -29.16 51.50
C LEU A 175 -4.05 -29.29 52.48
N ASN A 176 -2.86 -29.65 51.99
CA ASN A 176 -1.65 -29.67 52.80
C ASN A 176 -1.18 -28.23 53.05
N ILE A 177 -1.51 -27.66 54.21
CA ILE A 177 -1.07 -26.32 54.62
C ILE A 177 0.16 -26.43 55.53
N VAL A 178 1.24 -25.72 55.19
CA VAL A 178 2.47 -25.64 56.00
C VAL A 178 2.64 -24.18 56.48
N PRO A 179 2.42 -23.90 57.78
CA PRO A 179 2.74 -22.60 58.36
C PRO A 179 4.26 -22.48 58.62
N SER A 180 4.84 -21.33 58.30
CA SER A 180 6.19 -20.95 58.77
C SER A 180 6.18 -20.74 60.29
N ASP A 181 7.31 -21.00 60.96
CA ASP A 181 7.44 -20.73 62.40
C ASP A 181 7.30 -19.24 62.76
N SER A 182 7.48 -18.35 61.78
CA SER A 182 7.24 -16.90 61.87
C SER A 182 5.75 -16.50 61.95
N VAL A 183 4.81 -17.45 61.79
CA VAL A 183 3.36 -17.17 61.85
C VAL A 183 2.91 -17.07 63.31
N ALA A 184 2.83 -15.83 63.82
CA ALA A 184 2.41 -15.53 65.18
C ALA A 184 1.28 -14.49 65.23
N GLY A 185 0.22 -14.79 65.98
CA GLY A 185 -0.81 -13.81 66.26
C GLY A 185 -2.14 -14.38 66.71
N GLU A 186 -2.71 -13.77 67.75
CA GLU A 186 -4.10 -14.00 68.12
C GLU A 186 -5.04 -13.32 67.11
N LEU A 187 -6.13 -14.02 66.80
CA LEU A 187 -7.22 -13.56 65.95
C LEU A 187 -8.56 -13.88 66.62
N THR A 188 -9.47 -12.91 66.64
CA THR A 188 -10.88 -13.13 66.99
C THR A 188 -11.69 -13.03 65.71
N LEU A 189 -12.35 -14.12 65.33
CA LEU A 189 -13.00 -14.26 64.02
C LEU A 189 -14.33 -15.00 64.14
N ARG A 190 -15.38 -14.40 63.56
CA ARG A 190 -16.71 -14.98 63.48
C ARG A 190 -17.18 -15.03 62.03
N LEU A 191 -17.00 -16.18 61.39
CA LEU A 191 -17.45 -16.47 60.04
C LEU A 191 -18.79 -17.22 60.09
N LYS A 192 -19.74 -16.83 59.24
CA LYS A 192 -21.00 -17.56 59.04
C LYS A 192 -21.19 -17.80 57.55
N ASN A 193 -21.27 -19.06 57.15
CA ASN A 193 -21.60 -19.49 55.79
C ASN A 193 -20.67 -18.85 54.72
N VAL A 194 -19.37 -18.78 55.01
CA VAL A 194 -18.34 -18.18 54.12
C VAL A 194 -17.60 -19.30 53.38
N PRO A 195 -17.30 -19.16 52.07
CA PRO A 195 -16.42 -20.10 51.36
C PRO A 195 -15.02 -20.14 51.99
N TRP A 196 -14.40 -21.31 52.07
CA TRP A 196 -13.11 -21.47 52.74
C TRP A 196 -11.98 -20.62 52.13
N GLU A 197 -11.98 -20.37 50.81
CA GLU A 197 -10.97 -19.51 50.14
C GLU A 197 -11.06 -18.07 50.65
N GLN A 198 -12.28 -17.54 50.71
CA GLN A 198 -12.55 -16.18 51.22
C GLN A 198 -12.29 -16.09 52.73
N ALA A 199 -12.58 -17.16 53.48
CA ALA A 199 -12.24 -17.25 54.90
C ALA A 199 -10.72 -17.19 55.12
N LEU A 200 -9.96 -17.98 54.34
CA LEU A 200 -8.51 -18.03 54.38
C LEU A 200 -7.90 -16.68 53.98
N GLU A 201 -8.37 -16.05 52.90
CA GLU A 201 -7.91 -14.73 52.46
C GLU A 201 -8.10 -13.67 53.56
N VAL A 202 -9.27 -13.63 54.21
CA VAL A 202 -9.53 -12.69 55.32
C VAL A 202 -8.60 -12.95 56.52
N ILE A 203 -8.30 -14.21 56.85
CA ILE A 203 -7.36 -14.58 57.92
C ILE A 203 -5.94 -14.12 57.57
N LEU A 204 -5.52 -14.33 56.32
CA LEU A 204 -4.19 -13.93 55.83
C LEU A 204 -4.04 -12.40 55.83
N GLN A 205 -5.02 -11.68 55.27
CA GLN A 205 -5.03 -10.21 55.23
C GLN A 205 -5.02 -9.58 56.64
N ALA A 206 -5.78 -10.13 57.59
CA ALA A 206 -5.88 -9.60 58.94
C ALA A 206 -4.56 -9.59 59.74
N ARG A 207 -3.56 -10.39 59.32
CA ARG A 207 -2.24 -10.50 59.97
C ARG A 207 -1.06 -10.30 59.01
N HIS A 208 -1.27 -9.71 57.83
CA HIS A 208 -0.25 -9.49 56.79
C HIS A 208 0.53 -10.76 56.40
N LEU A 209 -0.16 -11.89 56.38
CA LEU A 209 0.38 -13.17 55.90
C LEU A 209 0.10 -13.28 54.41
N GLY A 210 1.04 -13.86 53.67
CA GLY A 210 0.82 -14.28 52.29
C GLY A 210 0.70 -15.80 52.19
N MET A 211 0.20 -16.28 51.05
CA MET A 211 0.22 -17.70 50.70
C MET A 211 0.97 -17.94 49.39
N ARG A 212 1.77 -19.00 49.33
CA ARG A 212 2.43 -19.45 48.10
C ARG A 212 2.11 -20.92 47.86
N ARG A 213 1.42 -21.19 46.74
CA ARG A 213 1.13 -22.56 46.30
C ARG A 213 2.35 -23.13 45.57
N SER A 214 2.90 -24.23 46.09
CA SER A 214 3.93 -25.02 45.42
C SER A 214 3.38 -26.43 45.20
N GLY A 215 2.87 -26.68 43.99
CA GLY A 215 2.19 -27.93 43.65
C GLY A 215 0.95 -28.20 44.51
N SER A 216 1.03 -29.26 45.32
CA SER A 216 0.00 -29.76 46.25
C SER A 216 0.12 -29.24 47.68
N VAL A 217 1.07 -28.35 47.97
CA VAL A 217 1.31 -27.77 49.29
C VAL A 217 1.12 -26.26 49.26
N LEU A 218 0.39 -25.74 50.24
CA LEU A 218 0.19 -24.30 50.45
C LEU A 218 1.07 -23.82 51.60
N TRP A 219 2.06 -22.99 51.28
CA TRP A 219 2.94 -22.38 52.26
C TRP A 219 2.36 -21.05 52.74
N ILE A 220 2.26 -20.86 54.05
CA ILE A 220 1.75 -19.63 54.67
C ILE A 220 2.84 -19.04 55.55
N ALA A 221 3.21 -17.79 55.28
CA ALA A 221 4.27 -17.06 55.97
C ALA A 221 4.00 -15.55 55.91
N PRO A 222 4.67 -14.73 56.74
CA PRO A 222 4.61 -13.27 56.62
C PRO A 222 4.94 -12.80 55.20
N GLN A 223 4.23 -11.76 54.74
CA GLN A 223 4.36 -11.28 53.36
C GLN A 223 5.81 -10.91 52.98
N ASP A 224 6.57 -10.33 53.92
CA ASP A 224 7.98 -9.97 53.72
C ASP A 224 8.90 -11.19 53.53
N GLU A 225 8.65 -12.30 54.23
CA GLU A 225 9.43 -13.54 54.11
C GLU A 225 9.24 -14.17 52.73
N LEU A 226 8.00 -14.16 52.23
CA LEU A 226 7.67 -14.63 50.87
C LEU A 226 8.28 -13.74 49.80
N LEU A 227 8.22 -12.41 49.93
CA LEU A 227 8.83 -11.47 48.99
C LEU A 227 10.36 -11.55 48.99
N ALA A 228 10.98 -11.74 50.16
CA ALA A 228 12.43 -11.95 50.26
C ALA A 228 12.85 -13.26 49.58
N ARG A 229 12.09 -14.35 49.76
CA ARG A 229 12.37 -15.64 49.13
C ARG A 229 12.11 -15.62 47.63
N GLU A 230 11.05 -14.98 47.15
CA GLU A 230 10.79 -14.81 45.72
C GLU A 230 11.88 -13.98 45.03
N ARG A 231 12.38 -12.92 45.69
CA ARG A 231 13.56 -12.18 45.22
C ARG A 231 14.80 -13.07 45.17
N ALA A 232 15.05 -13.88 46.20
CA ALA A 232 16.19 -14.81 46.22
C ALA A 232 16.08 -15.89 45.13
N ASP A 233 14.89 -16.45 44.89
CA ASP A 233 14.64 -17.44 43.84
C ASP A 233 14.83 -16.83 42.44
N LEU A 234 14.35 -15.59 42.21
CA LEU A 234 14.56 -14.86 40.96
C LEU A 234 16.02 -14.46 40.75
N GLN A 235 16.72 -14.05 41.81
CA GLN A 235 18.16 -13.77 41.79
C GLN A 235 18.97 -15.06 41.53
N ALA A 236 18.60 -16.19 42.13
CA ALA A 236 19.22 -17.48 41.86
C ALA A 236 19.00 -17.92 40.41
N GLN A 237 17.80 -17.73 39.85
CA GLN A 237 17.53 -18.00 38.44
C GLN A 237 18.31 -17.07 37.49
N ALA A 238 18.47 -15.79 37.85
CA ALA A 238 19.31 -14.85 37.10
C ALA A 238 20.79 -15.26 37.17
N ALA A 239 21.31 -15.54 38.37
CA ALA A 239 22.68 -16.01 38.59
C ALA A 239 22.96 -17.34 37.86
N LEU A 240 22.01 -18.28 37.81
CA LEU A 240 22.13 -19.51 37.03
C LEU A 240 22.30 -19.21 35.52
N ARG A 241 21.49 -18.30 34.95
CA ARG A 241 21.65 -17.82 33.56
C ARG A 241 22.96 -17.06 33.31
N GLU A 242 23.53 -16.45 34.35
CA GLU A 242 24.87 -15.84 34.32
C GLU A 242 26.01 -16.85 34.50
N LEU A 243 25.75 -18.04 35.06
CA LEU A 243 26.70 -19.12 35.21
C LEU A 243 26.64 -20.14 34.06
N GLU A 244 25.57 -20.14 33.26
CA GLU A 244 25.47 -20.94 32.03
C GLU A 244 26.63 -20.61 31.07
N PRO A 245 27.31 -21.63 30.50
CA PRO A 245 28.43 -21.42 29.60
C PRO A 245 27.96 -20.85 28.26
N LEU A 246 28.71 -19.86 27.77
CA LEU A 246 28.52 -19.30 26.43
C LEU A 246 28.95 -20.33 25.39
N ALA A 247 28.13 -20.52 24.36
CA ALA A 247 28.46 -21.32 23.19
C ALA A 247 28.56 -20.40 21.96
N THR A 248 29.49 -20.69 21.06
CA THR A 248 29.59 -19.99 19.77
C THR A 248 29.07 -20.90 18.66
N ARG A 249 28.17 -20.37 17.81
CA ARG A 249 27.73 -21.02 16.57
C ARG A 249 27.98 -20.10 15.38
N ALA A 250 28.37 -20.69 14.26
CA ALA A 250 28.52 -20.02 12.98
C ALA A 250 27.29 -20.32 12.12
N TYR A 251 26.67 -19.28 11.56
CA TYR A 251 25.56 -19.37 10.63
C TYR A 251 25.99 -18.83 9.26
N GLN A 252 25.75 -19.60 8.21
CA GLN A 252 25.96 -19.19 6.82
C GLN A 252 24.67 -18.57 6.30
N LEU A 253 24.72 -17.31 5.86
CA LEU A 253 23.57 -16.62 5.26
C LEU A 253 23.70 -16.63 3.72
N HIS A 254 22.56 -16.79 3.04
CA HIS A 254 22.50 -16.98 1.59
C HIS A 254 21.96 -15.75 0.86
N TYR A 255 21.02 -15.02 1.46
CA TYR A 255 20.34 -13.88 0.83
C TYR A 255 20.55 -12.58 1.62
N SER A 256 20.53 -12.67 2.96
CA SER A 256 20.76 -11.55 3.87
C SER A 256 22.25 -11.30 4.10
N ARG A 257 22.65 -10.04 4.28
CA ARG A 257 24.04 -9.66 4.59
C ARG A 257 24.32 -9.85 6.08
N ALA A 258 25.35 -10.63 6.43
CA ALA A 258 25.70 -10.91 7.81
C ALA A 258 26.01 -9.65 8.65
N ALA A 259 26.54 -8.60 8.04
CA ALA A 259 26.81 -7.32 8.71
C ALA A 259 25.53 -6.65 9.23
N ASP A 260 24.51 -6.48 8.37
CA ASP A 260 23.23 -5.86 8.74
C ASP A 260 22.54 -6.64 9.87
N ILE A 261 22.60 -7.98 9.79
CA ILE A 261 22.04 -8.88 10.81
C ILE A 261 22.81 -8.81 12.13
N ALA A 262 24.15 -8.72 12.09
CA ALA A 262 24.96 -8.57 13.30
C ALA A 262 24.67 -7.25 14.04
N GLU A 263 24.48 -6.14 13.32
CA GLU A 263 24.07 -4.86 13.92
C GLU A 263 22.69 -4.93 14.57
N GLN A 264 21.72 -5.60 13.92
CA GLN A 264 20.38 -5.84 14.47
C GLN A 264 20.44 -6.71 15.74
N LEU A 265 21.17 -7.83 15.75
CA LEU A 265 21.32 -8.69 16.93
C LEU A 265 22.02 -7.98 18.10
N ALA A 266 23.02 -7.14 17.79
CA ALA A 266 23.73 -6.32 18.78
C ALA A 266 22.87 -5.18 19.35
N GLY A 267 21.65 -4.95 18.84
CA GLY A 267 20.79 -3.84 19.25
C GLY A 267 21.28 -2.47 18.76
N ARG A 268 22.15 -2.45 17.74
CA ARG A 268 22.76 -1.25 17.16
C ARG A 268 22.09 -0.89 15.84
N THR A 269 20.79 -0.58 15.88
CA THR A 269 20.10 -0.02 14.72
C THR A 269 20.75 1.31 14.32
N GLY A 270 21.23 1.41 13.07
CA GLY A 270 21.94 2.58 12.59
C GLY A 270 21.14 3.88 12.66
N ALA A 271 21.87 4.99 12.85
CA ALA A 271 21.40 6.38 12.68
C ALA A 271 20.15 6.81 13.50
N GLY A 272 20.17 6.62 14.82
CA GLY A 272 19.19 7.26 15.71
C GLY A 272 19.60 7.23 17.17
N THR A 273 20.03 8.37 17.73
CA THR A 273 20.36 8.48 19.16
C THR A 273 19.09 8.54 20.01
N GLY A 274 18.62 7.39 20.50
CA GLY A 274 17.51 7.37 21.46
C GLY A 274 16.98 5.97 21.81
N ALA A 275 17.05 5.62 23.08
CA ALA A 275 16.23 4.62 23.78
C ALA A 275 16.08 3.20 23.17
N GLY A 276 16.80 2.24 23.76
CA GLY A 276 16.17 0.96 24.12
C GLY A 276 15.83 -0.03 23.00
N GLY A 277 16.61 -0.07 21.92
CA GLY A 277 16.59 -1.21 21.01
C GLY A 277 16.74 -2.52 21.81
N THR A 278 15.72 -3.39 21.78
CA THR A 278 15.71 -4.60 22.61
C THR A 278 16.76 -5.58 22.07
N ARG A 279 17.92 -5.61 22.72
CA ARG A 279 19.03 -6.51 22.37
C ARG A 279 18.52 -7.95 22.43
N LEU A 280 18.49 -8.62 21.28
CA LEU A 280 18.04 -10.01 21.16
C LEU A 280 19.01 -10.97 21.83
N LEU A 281 20.30 -10.59 21.86
CA LEU A 281 21.37 -11.24 22.61
C LEU A 281 21.28 -10.93 24.11
N THR A 282 21.76 -11.87 24.92
CA THR A 282 22.00 -11.66 26.36
C THR A 282 23.02 -10.51 26.57
N ALA A 283 23.06 -9.91 27.77
CA ALA A 283 24.05 -8.88 28.11
C ALA A 283 25.52 -9.31 27.81
N ARG A 284 25.81 -10.61 28.00
CA ARG A 284 27.10 -11.27 27.73
C ARG A 284 27.28 -11.76 26.28
N GLY A 285 26.20 -11.76 25.48
CA GLY A 285 26.20 -12.33 24.13
C GLY A 285 26.78 -11.37 23.09
N SER A 286 27.52 -11.89 22.11
CA SER A 286 28.11 -11.11 21.01
C SER A 286 27.78 -11.70 19.65
N ALA A 287 27.67 -10.83 18.64
CA ALA A 287 27.55 -11.23 17.25
C ALA A 287 28.65 -10.52 16.44
N VAL A 288 29.35 -11.29 15.60
CA VAL A 288 30.40 -10.80 14.70
C VAL A 288 30.13 -11.35 13.31
N ALA A 289 30.09 -10.47 12.31
CA ALA A 289 29.98 -10.86 10.92
C ALA A 289 31.36 -10.94 10.26
N GLU A 290 31.58 -11.96 9.43
CA GLU A 290 32.70 -12.04 8.49
C GLU A 290 32.17 -11.73 7.08
N PRO A 291 32.43 -10.52 6.54
CA PRO A 291 31.87 -10.09 5.26
C PRO A 291 32.32 -10.94 4.07
N ARG A 292 33.55 -11.50 4.11
CA ARG A 292 34.12 -12.22 2.95
C ARG A 292 33.44 -13.57 2.70
N THR A 293 32.95 -14.24 3.74
CA THR A 293 32.23 -15.52 3.65
C THR A 293 30.73 -15.38 3.89
N ASN A 294 30.23 -14.17 4.19
CA ASN A 294 28.85 -13.91 4.63
C ASN A 294 28.42 -14.82 5.81
N GLN A 295 29.32 -14.99 6.77
CA GLN A 295 29.10 -15.80 7.98
C GLN A 295 28.84 -14.92 9.19
N LEU A 296 27.88 -15.35 10.01
CA LEU A 296 27.53 -14.73 11.27
C LEU A 296 27.96 -15.64 12.43
N PHE A 297 28.93 -15.20 13.21
CA PHE A 297 29.37 -15.85 14.43
C PHE A 297 28.61 -15.26 15.62
N VAL A 298 27.74 -16.06 16.25
CA VAL A 298 26.97 -15.67 17.42
C VAL A 298 27.47 -16.45 18.63
N SER A 299 27.83 -15.73 19.69
CA SER A 299 28.22 -16.30 20.99
C SER A 299 27.19 -15.90 22.03
N ASP A 300 26.40 -16.87 22.54
CA ASP A 300 25.38 -16.63 23.57
C ASP A 300 25.05 -17.95 24.31
N VAL A 301 24.09 -17.90 25.23
CA VAL A 301 23.52 -19.06 25.91
C VAL A 301 22.84 -20.00 24.89
N PRO A 302 22.98 -21.34 25.01
CA PRO A 302 22.40 -22.30 24.04
C PRO A 302 20.90 -22.15 23.76
N SER A 303 20.11 -21.72 24.75
CA SER A 303 18.68 -21.43 24.59
C SER A 303 18.40 -20.26 23.65
N LYS A 304 19.21 -19.19 23.72
CA LYS A 304 19.13 -18.03 22.84
C LYS A 304 19.62 -18.32 21.42
N LEU A 305 20.65 -19.17 21.27
CA LEU A 305 21.12 -19.61 19.95
C LEU A 305 20.04 -20.35 19.16
N ALA A 306 19.20 -21.17 19.82
CA ALA A 306 18.09 -21.86 19.16
C ALA A 306 16.96 -20.88 18.74
N GLU A 307 16.68 -19.84 19.53
CA GLU A 307 15.74 -18.78 19.18
C GLU A 307 16.23 -17.97 17.97
N ILE A 308 17.52 -17.63 17.95
CA ILE A 308 18.18 -16.92 16.85
C ILE A 308 18.18 -17.77 15.57
N GLU A 309 18.47 -19.06 15.65
CA GLU A 309 18.40 -19.98 14.52
C GLU A 309 17.01 -20.01 13.87
N GLY A 310 15.95 -20.09 14.70
CA GLY A 310 14.56 -20.03 14.23
C GLY A 310 14.14 -18.67 13.67
N LEU A 311 14.80 -17.58 14.07
CA LEU A 311 14.62 -16.24 13.49
C LEU A 311 15.33 -16.12 12.13
N LEU A 312 16.59 -16.57 12.05
CA LEU A 312 17.39 -16.54 10.81
C LEU A 312 16.72 -17.33 9.69
N GLN A 313 16.17 -18.51 9.97
CA GLN A 313 15.41 -19.31 8.99
C GLN A 313 14.17 -18.60 8.41
N ARG A 314 13.59 -17.63 9.13
CA ARG A 314 12.45 -16.84 8.65
C ARG A 314 12.87 -15.61 7.85
N LEU A 315 14.05 -15.07 8.16
CA LEU A 315 14.57 -13.81 7.63
C LEU A 315 15.46 -14.01 6.39
N ASP A 316 16.26 -15.09 6.34
CA ASP A 316 17.15 -15.42 5.20
C ASP A 316 16.34 -16.06 4.06
N LYS A 317 15.43 -15.28 3.46
CA LYS A 317 14.63 -15.64 2.29
C LYS A 317 15.08 -14.84 1.08
N ALA A 318 14.93 -15.44 -0.10
CA ALA A 318 15.16 -14.75 -1.36
C ALA A 318 14.25 -13.52 -1.48
N MET A 319 14.83 -12.35 -1.75
CA MET A 319 14.08 -11.16 -2.11
C MET A 319 13.38 -11.37 -3.46
N ARG A 320 12.10 -11.00 -3.54
CA ARG A 320 11.37 -10.95 -4.82
C ARG A 320 11.95 -9.81 -5.66
N GLN A 321 11.94 -9.99 -6.98
CA GLN A 321 12.38 -8.97 -7.93
C GLN A 321 11.16 -8.38 -8.66
N VAL A 322 11.27 -7.12 -9.06
CA VAL A 322 10.26 -6.43 -9.87
C VAL A 322 10.95 -5.91 -11.12
N LEU A 323 10.37 -6.19 -12.28
CA LEU A 323 10.64 -5.50 -13.53
C LEU A 323 9.66 -4.32 -13.63
N ILE A 324 10.17 -3.10 -13.70
CA ILE A 324 9.37 -1.89 -13.93
C ILE A 324 9.58 -1.45 -15.37
N GLU A 325 8.49 -1.40 -16.12
CA GLU A 325 8.44 -0.83 -17.47
C GLU A 325 7.70 0.50 -17.42
N ALA A 326 8.36 1.57 -17.83
CA ALA A 326 7.72 2.86 -18.08
C ALA A 326 7.50 3.03 -19.58
N ARG A 327 6.42 3.71 -19.96
CA ARG A 327 6.18 4.17 -21.33
C ARG A 327 5.77 5.63 -21.27
N ILE A 328 6.64 6.49 -21.80
CA ILE A 328 6.40 7.93 -21.92
C ILE A 328 6.04 8.19 -23.37
N VAL A 329 4.84 8.69 -23.59
CA VAL A 329 4.31 9.02 -24.92
C VAL A 329 4.19 10.54 -25.01
N VAL A 330 4.77 11.12 -26.05
CA VAL A 330 4.55 12.52 -26.44
C VAL A 330 3.89 12.50 -27.82
N ALA A 331 2.69 13.04 -27.92
CA ALA A 331 1.99 13.27 -29.18
C ALA A 331 1.95 14.77 -29.46
N GLU A 332 2.27 15.15 -30.70
CA GLU A 332 2.29 16.53 -31.17
C GLU A 332 1.44 16.63 -32.44
N ASP A 333 0.50 17.58 -32.46
CA ASP A 333 -0.41 17.83 -33.58
C ASP A 333 -0.41 19.33 -33.86
N THR A 334 0.22 19.73 -34.97
CA THR A 334 0.40 21.11 -35.39
C THR A 334 -0.36 21.36 -36.69
N PHE A 335 -1.14 22.44 -36.70
CA PHE A 335 -1.89 22.89 -37.85
C PHE A 335 -1.61 24.37 -38.08
N SER A 336 -1.19 24.74 -39.29
CA SER A 336 -1.03 26.14 -39.68
C SER A 336 -1.73 26.42 -41.00
N ARG A 337 -2.37 27.59 -41.08
CA ARG A 337 -3.06 28.06 -42.28
C ARG A 337 -2.77 29.54 -42.48
N THR A 338 -2.18 29.88 -43.62
CA THR A 338 -1.84 31.26 -43.97
C THR A 338 -2.44 31.63 -45.32
N LEU A 339 -3.09 32.79 -45.36
CA LEU A 339 -3.60 33.42 -46.57
C LEU A 339 -3.02 34.83 -46.66
N GLY A 340 -2.52 35.18 -47.84
CA GLY A 340 -1.92 36.47 -48.13
C GLY A 340 -2.25 36.97 -49.52
N VAL A 341 -2.04 38.26 -49.73
CA VAL A 341 -2.36 38.95 -50.98
C VAL A 341 -1.30 40.01 -51.26
N ARG A 342 -0.88 40.09 -52.53
CA ARG A 342 -0.10 41.22 -53.05
C ARG A 342 -0.93 41.89 -54.15
N LEU A 343 -1.21 43.18 -53.99
CA LEU A 343 -1.73 44.01 -55.09
C LEU A 343 -0.68 45.04 -55.46
N GLY A 344 -0.31 45.02 -56.73
CA GLY A 344 0.62 45.96 -57.30
C GLY A 344 0.10 46.56 -58.59
N GLY A 345 0.71 47.66 -59.00
CA GLY A 345 0.28 48.34 -60.21
C GLY A 345 1.19 49.49 -60.55
N GLY A 346 1.05 49.95 -61.78
CA GLY A 346 1.84 51.05 -62.29
C GLY A 346 1.19 51.70 -63.49
N SER A 347 1.41 53.00 -63.64
CA SER A 347 1.08 53.75 -64.85
C SER A 347 2.27 54.60 -65.24
N ARG A 348 2.82 54.43 -66.43
CA ARG A 348 3.88 55.28 -66.99
C ARG A 348 3.28 56.32 -67.94
N VAL A 349 3.66 57.58 -67.76
CA VAL A 349 3.23 58.73 -68.57
C VAL A 349 4.46 59.60 -68.83
N GLY A 350 4.83 59.80 -70.10
CA GLY A 350 5.98 60.63 -70.47
C GLY A 350 7.33 60.12 -69.96
N GLY A 351 7.54 58.81 -69.86
CA GLY A 351 8.76 58.19 -69.29
C GLY A 351 8.79 58.12 -67.76
N HIS A 352 7.99 58.95 -67.10
CA HIS A 352 7.82 58.97 -65.64
C HIS A 352 6.73 57.99 -65.19
N ALA A 353 6.82 57.49 -63.97
CA ALA A 353 5.78 56.63 -63.39
C ALA A 353 4.82 57.48 -62.53
N ALA A 354 3.57 57.59 -62.99
CA ALA A 354 2.53 58.45 -62.45
C ALA A 354 1.70 57.79 -61.32
N LEU A 355 1.68 56.46 -61.26
CA LEU A 355 1.08 55.66 -60.19
C LEU A 355 2.01 54.48 -59.88
N GLY A 356 2.13 54.12 -58.61
CA GLY A 356 3.03 53.08 -58.12
C GLY A 356 3.04 52.97 -56.59
N SER A 357 3.90 52.11 -56.05
CA SER A 357 4.14 51.94 -54.62
C SER A 357 5.33 52.78 -54.15
N GLY A 358 5.09 53.63 -53.15
CA GLY A 358 6.10 54.52 -52.58
C GLY A 358 6.43 55.75 -53.45
N TYR A 359 6.76 56.85 -52.77
CA TYR A 359 7.22 58.10 -53.38
C TYR A 359 8.62 58.41 -52.87
N THR A 360 9.63 58.30 -53.72
CA THR A 360 11.02 58.65 -53.38
C THR A 360 11.28 60.11 -53.72
N ALA A 361 11.50 60.94 -52.70
CA ALA A 361 11.84 62.36 -52.90
C ALA A 361 13.12 62.49 -53.75
N GLY A 362 13.06 63.30 -54.82
CA GLY A 362 14.13 63.43 -55.81
C GLY A 362 14.01 62.49 -57.02
N SER A 363 13.11 61.51 -57.01
CA SER A 363 12.72 60.73 -58.19
C SER A 363 11.56 61.42 -58.93
N ALA A 364 11.66 61.52 -60.25
CA ALA A 364 10.55 61.96 -61.10
C ALA A 364 9.58 60.79 -61.37
N GLY A 365 8.90 60.31 -60.33
CA GLY A 365 7.84 59.30 -60.42
C GLY A 365 7.79 58.31 -59.24
N ALA A 366 6.62 57.70 -59.05
CA ALA A 366 6.36 56.63 -58.07
C ALA A 366 6.84 55.27 -58.62
N ASN A 367 7.42 54.40 -57.79
CA ASN A 367 7.95 53.12 -58.31
C ASN A 367 6.82 52.14 -58.65
N PRO A 368 6.73 51.58 -59.87
CA PRO A 368 5.75 50.54 -60.18
C PRO A 368 5.99 49.31 -59.29
N GLY A 369 4.99 48.86 -58.53
CA GLY A 369 5.16 47.80 -57.54
C GLY A 369 3.94 47.57 -56.65
N ASP A 370 4.12 46.77 -55.60
CA ASP A 370 3.05 46.35 -54.69
C ASP A 370 2.66 47.46 -53.70
N PHE A 371 1.47 48.03 -53.89
CA PHE A 371 0.89 49.01 -52.97
C PHE A 371 0.10 48.35 -51.82
N VAL A 372 -0.29 47.08 -51.96
CA VAL A 372 -0.62 46.17 -50.86
C VAL A 372 0.37 45.01 -50.91
N ASN A 373 1.21 44.86 -49.89
CA ASN A 373 2.15 43.75 -49.78
C ASN A 373 1.90 43.01 -48.46
N LEU A 374 0.94 42.08 -48.49
CA LEU A 374 0.52 41.27 -47.34
C LEU A 374 0.71 39.77 -47.65
N PRO A 375 1.95 39.31 -47.92
CA PRO A 375 2.21 37.95 -48.35
C PRO A 375 1.86 36.90 -47.29
N ALA A 376 1.62 35.67 -47.73
CA ALA A 376 1.48 34.53 -46.85
C ALA A 376 2.87 34.13 -46.32
N VAL A 377 3.17 34.54 -45.10
CA VAL A 377 4.42 34.18 -44.40
C VAL A 377 4.20 32.93 -43.57
N SER A 378 4.87 31.84 -43.93
CA SER A 378 4.98 30.64 -43.10
C SER A 378 5.99 30.85 -41.97
N ALA A 379 5.80 30.14 -40.86
CA ALA A 379 6.77 30.13 -39.76
C ALA A 379 7.98 29.21 -40.04
N ALA A 380 7.85 28.28 -40.98
CA ALA A 380 8.80 27.20 -41.25
C ALA A 380 9.62 27.38 -42.55
N GLY A 381 9.50 28.52 -43.24
CA GLY A 381 10.20 28.76 -44.51
C GLY A 381 9.61 28.03 -45.72
N SER A 382 8.51 27.30 -45.55
CA SER A 382 7.72 26.72 -46.62
C SER A 382 7.12 27.81 -47.52
N THR A 383 7.26 27.70 -48.84
CA THR A 383 6.72 28.68 -49.80
C THR A 383 5.23 28.41 -50.04
N ALA A 384 4.38 29.42 -49.77
CA ALA A 384 2.96 29.34 -50.08
C ALA A 384 2.71 29.23 -51.59
N ALA A 385 1.69 28.46 -51.98
CA ALA A 385 1.25 28.38 -53.36
C ALA A 385 0.65 29.73 -53.78
N SER A 386 1.04 30.25 -54.95
CA SER A 386 0.58 31.54 -55.44
C SER A 386 -0.17 31.46 -56.76
N PHE A 387 -1.16 32.33 -56.93
CA PHE A 387 -1.91 32.53 -58.16
C PHE A 387 -1.88 34.01 -58.53
N GLY A 388 -1.23 34.33 -59.66
CA GLY A 388 -1.07 35.69 -60.16
C GLY A 388 -1.98 35.99 -61.35
N LEU A 389 -2.65 37.15 -61.31
CA LEU A 389 -3.37 37.75 -62.43
C LEU A 389 -2.79 39.14 -62.72
N SER A 390 -2.38 39.37 -63.97
CA SER A 390 -1.91 40.66 -64.44
C SER A 390 -2.80 41.19 -65.56
N LEU A 391 -3.31 42.41 -65.39
CA LEU A 391 -4.09 43.13 -66.38
C LEU A 391 -3.24 44.27 -66.96
N PHE A 392 -3.21 44.41 -68.27
CA PHE A 392 -2.46 45.46 -68.99
C PHE A 392 -3.39 46.27 -69.89
N ASN A 393 -3.05 47.55 -70.14
CA ASN A 393 -3.64 48.28 -71.26
C ASN A 393 -2.99 47.90 -72.60
N ALA A 394 -3.65 48.23 -73.71
CA ALA A 394 -3.17 47.89 -75.07
C ALA A 394 -1.75 48.40 -75.40
N SER A 395 -1.30 49.47 -74.75
CA SER A 395 0.05 50.05 -74.93
C SER A 395 1.09 49.54 -73.93
N ALA A 396 0.73 48.60 -73.04
CA ALA A 396 1.56 48.10 -71.93
C ALA A 396 2.16 49.18 -71.00
N THR A 397 1.61 50.39 -71.01
CA THR A 397 2.02 51.53 -70.15
C THR A 397 1.32 51.55 -68.80
N ARG A 398 0.23 50.80 -68.63
CA ARG A 398 -0.53 50.65 -67.39
C ARG A 398 -0.74 49.18 -67.08
N PHE A 399 -0.51 48.79 -65.82
CA PHE A 399 -0.75 47.43 -65.35
C PHE A 399 -1.33 47.39 -63.93
N LEU A 400 -2.06 46.32 -63.66
CA LEU A 400 -2.57 45.95 -62.33
C LEU A 400 -2.28 44.46 -62.11
N ASN A 401 -1.58 44.14 -61.03
CA ASN A 401 -1.24 42.79 -60.61
C ASN A 401 -1.98 42.45 -59.32
N LEU A 402 -2.57 41.26 -59.28
CA LEU A 402 -3.12 40.63 -58.10
C LEU A 402 -2.47 39.26 -57.94
N GLU A 403 -1.74 39.04 -56.85
CA GLU A 403 -1.20 37.73 -56.47
C GLU A 403 -1.90 37.27 -55.18
N LEU A 404 -2.61 36.15 -55.25
CA LEU A 404 -3.17 35.47 -54.07
C LEU A 404 -2.18 34.39 -53.63
N GLN A 405 -1.93 34.28 -52.33
CA GLN A 405 -1.05 33.28 -51.74
C GLN A 405 -1.78 32.50 -50.66
N ALA A 406 -1.65 31.17 -50.68
CA ALA A 406 -2.26 30.28 -49.69
C ALA A 406 -1.34 29.11 -49.33
N LEU A 407 -1.33 28.77 -48.04
CA LEU A 407 -0.67 27.59 -47.49
C LEU A 407 -1.52 27.03 -46.35
N GLU A 408 -1.71 25.72 -46.34
CA GLU A 408 -2.24 24.96 -45.21
C GLU A 408 -1.28 23.79 -44.98
N GLU A 409 -0.81 23.63 -43.75
CA GLU A 409 0.24 22.71 -43.35
C GLU A 409 -0.22 21.98 -42.07
N GLU A 410 -0.18 20.65 -42.08
CA GLU A 410 -0.53 19.80 -40.93
C GLU A 410 0.64 18.87 -40.63
N GLY A 411 1.18 18.95 -39.41
CA GLY A 411 2.25 18.12 -38.90
C GLY A 411 1.77 17.27 -37.73
N ARG A 412 2.04 15.96 -37.77
CA ARG A 412 1.73 15.04 -36.66
C ARG A 412 2.98 14.26 -36.27
N GLY A 413 3.32 14.31 -34.99
CA GLY A 413 4.46 13.62 -34.39
C GLY A 413 4.03 12.73 -33.23
N MET A 414 4.70 11.57 -33.07
CA MET A 414 4.53 10.71 -31.91
C MET A 414 5.89 10.14 -31.50
N VAL A 415 6.30 10.42 -30.27
CA VAL A 415 7.55 9.94 -29.67
C VAL A 415 7.21 9.03 -28.50
N VAL A 416 7.71 7.80 -28.53
CA VAL A 416 7.55 6.83 -27.44
C VAL A 416 8.92 6.50 -26.86
N SER A 417 9.09 6.68 -25.56
CA SER A 417 10.28 6.25 -24.80
C SER A 417 9.87 5.17 -23.80
N SER A 418 10.52 4.00 -23.84
CA SER A 418 10.16 2.85 -22.99
C SER A 418 11.34 2.35 -22.15
N PRO A 419 11.81 3.08 -21.12
CA PRO A 419 12.86 2.60 -20.24
C PRO A 419 12.33 1.48 -19.33
N ARG A 420 13.19 0.48 -19.11
CA ARG A 420 12.88 -0.74 -18.34
C ARG A 420 14.00 -0.98 -17.35
N VAL A 421 13.66 -1.26 -16.10
CA VAL A 421 14.64 -1.52 -15.03
C VAL A 421 14.15 -2.65 -14.13
N MET A 422 15.07 -3.50 -13.69
CA MET A 422 14.78 -4.61 -12.79
C MET A 422 15.49 -4.35 -11.46
N THR A 423 14.78 -4.53 -10.34
CA THR A 423 15.35 -4.34 -9.00
C THR A 423 14.72 -5.30 -7.99
N ALA A 424 15.34 -5.42 -6.81
CA ALA A 424 14.78 -6.17 -5.69
C ALA A 424 13.73 -5.34 -4.94
N ASP A 425 12.86 -6.02 -4.20
CA ASP A 425 11.93 -5.38 -3.25
C ASP A 425 12.67 -4.42 -2.31
N GLN A 426 12.13 -3.22 -2.13
CA GLN A 426 12.67 -2.11 -1.33
C GLN A 426 14.04 -1.54 -1.78
N VAL A 427 14.58 -1.98 -2.93
CA VAL A 427 15.85 -1.47 -3.47
C VAL A 427 15.61 -0.45 -4.57
N LYS A 428 16.07 0.79 -4.33
CA LYS A 428 16.05 1.88 -5.30
C LYS A 428 16.89 1.54 -6.54
N ALA A 429 16.32 1.75 -7.72
CA ALA A 429 17.01 1.63 -9.00
C ALA A 429 16.87 2.90 -9.85
N LEU A 430 17.87 3.14 -10.70
CA LEU A 430 18.00 4.30 -11.56
C LEU A 430 18.44 3.86 -12.96
N ILE A 431 17.77 4.37 -13.99
CA ILE A 431 18.21 4.28 -15.38
C ILE A 431 18.14 5.68 -16.01
N GLU A 432 19.24 6.15 -16.61
CA GLU A 432 19.31 7.44 -17.28
C GLU A 432 19.97 7.35 -18.67
N GLN A 433 19.49 8.16 -19.62
CA GLN A 433 20.05 8.29 -20.97
C GLN A 433 19.90 9.73 -21.46
N GLY A 434 21.00 10.39 -21.82
CA GLY A 434 20.99 11.75 -22.33
C GLY A 434 22.37 12.30 -22.63
N THR A 435 22.47 13.62 -22.68
CA THR A 435 23.73 14.37 -22.91
C THR A 435 23.97 15.37 -21.80
N GLU A 436 25.24 15.70 -21.56
CA GLU A 436 25.65 16.75 -20.62
C GLU A 436 26.04 18.01 -21.40
N VAL A 437 25.44 19.14 -21.01
CA VAL A 437 25.65 20.46 -21.63
C VAL A 437 26.53 21.29 -20.71
N PRO A 438 27.66 21.86 -21.20
CA PRO A 438 28.49 22.75 -20.42
C PRO A 438 27.87 24.15 -20.31
N TYR A 439 27.83 24.68 -19.09
CA TYR A 439 27.49 26.07 -18.77
C TYR A 439 28.68 26.77 -18.14
N GLN A 440 28.82 28.06 -18.41
CA GLN A 440 29.82 28.89 -17.74
C GLN A 440 29.21 29.48 -16.46
N GLU A 441 29.76 29.12 -15.31
CA GLU A 441 29.39 29.66 -14.00
C GLU A 441 30.54 30.54 -13.47
N ALA A 442 30.22 31.74 -12.98
CA ALA A 442 31.20 32.64 -12.41
C ALA A 442 31.62 32.16 -11.02
N THR A 443 32.92 31.95 -10.80
CA THR A 443 33.45 31.62 -9.48
C THR A 443 33.50 32.86 -8.58
N SER A 444 33.55 32.65 -7.27
CA SER A 444 33.74 33.71 -6.27
C SER A 444 35.04 34.51 -6.43
N SER A 445 36.00 33.99 -7.19
CA SER A 445 37.26 34.63 -7.56
C SER A 445 37.22 35.38 -8.90
N GLY A 446 36.07 35.46 -9.58
CA GLY A 446 35.90 36.16 -10.86
C GLY A 446 36.41 35.40 -12.09
N ALA A 447 36.78 34.12 -11.94
CA ALA A 447 37.10 33.24 -13.05
C ALA A 447 35.84 32.53 -13.58
N THR A 448 35.88 32.02 -14.81
CA THR A 448 34.83 31.16 -15.35
C THR A 448 35.12 29.70 -15.05
N SER A 449 34.15 29.01 -14.44
CA SER A 449 34.15 27.56 -14.26
C SER A 449 33.14 26.92 -15.23
N VAL A 450 33.41 25.71 -15.69
CA VAL A 450 32.47 24.95 -16.54
C VAL A 450 31.70 23.97 -15.67
N SER A 451 30.38 24.09 -15.68
CA SER A 451 29.44 23.26 -14.93
C SER A 451 28.55 22.48 -15.90
N PHE A 452 28.48 21.16 -15.77
CA PHE A 452 27.71 20.30 -16.67
C PHE A 452 26.29 20.09 -16.13
N ARG A 453 25.28 20.36 -16.96
CA ARG A 453 23.87 20.03 -16.65
C ARG A 453 23.39 18.94 -17.61
N LYS A 454 22.73 17.92 -17.06
CA LYS A 454 22.17 16.81 -17.82
C LYS A 454 20.88 17.23 -18.52
N ALA A 455 20.75 16.88 -19.79
CA ALA A 455 19.49 16.81 -20.52
C ALA A 455 19.23 15.33 -20.85
N ASN A 456 18.52 14.64 -19.96
CA ASN A 456 18.32 13.20 -20.03
C ASN A 456 16.88 12.74 -19.84
N LEU A 457 16.59 11.54 -20.32
CA LEU A 457 15.52 10.70 -19.81
C LEU A 457 16.05 10.02 -18.54
N LYS A 458 15.33 10.16 -17.42
CA LYS A 458 15.62 9.51 -16.15
C LYS A 458 14.38 8.76 -15.67
N LEU A 459 14.53 7.49 -15.30
CA LEU A 459 13.56 6.74 -14.51
C LEU A 459 14.25 6.28 -13.23
N GLU A 460 13.77 6.80 -12.12
CA GLU A 460 14.16 6.41 -10.77
C GLU A 460 12.96 5.78 -10.07
N VAL A 461 13.14 4.61 -9.47
CA VAL A 461 12.05 3.83 -8.86
C VAL A 461 12.49 3.05 -7.63
N THR A 462 11.64 3.04 -6.61
CA THR A 462 11.75 2.15 -5.44
C THR A 462 10.45 1.35 -5.33
N PRO A 463 10.44 0.04 -5.63
CA PRO A 463 9.27 -0.80 -5.44
C PRO A 463 9.17 -1.33 -4.02
N GLN A 464 7.94 -1.55 -3.56
CA GLN A 464 7.61 -2.29 -2.34
C GLN A 464 6.45 -3.24 -2.66
N ILE A 465 6.68 -4.55 -2.55
CA ILE A 465 5.67 -5.56 -2.88
C ILE A 465 4.81 -5.88 -1.66
N THR A 466 3.49 -5.79 -1.82
CA THR A 466 2.53 -6.13 -0.77
C THR A 466 2.33 -7.65 -0.65
N PRO A 467 1.86 -8.16 0.50
CA PRO A 467 1.48 -9.57 0.64
C PRO A 467 0.39 -10.04 -0.34
N GLY A 468 -0.43 -9.11 -0.85
CA GLY A 468 -1.46 -9.37 -1.87
C GLY A 468 -0.95 -9.37 -3.31
N GLY A 469 0.36 -9.22 -3.54
CA GLY A 469 0.98 -9.25 -4.87
C GLY A 469 1.04 -7.89 -5.58
N ALA A 470 0.19 -6.93 -5.23
CA ALA A 470 0.28 -5.56 -5.73
C ALA A 470 1.59 -4.87 -5.29
N VAL A 471 2.12 -3.98 -6.13
CA VAL A 471 3.38 -3.26 -5.95
C VAL A 471 3.11 -1.78 -5.70
N ILE A 472 3.60 -1.27 -4.58
CA ILE A 472 3.71 0.17 -4.32
C ILE A 472 5.00 0.64 -5.00
N LEU A 473 4.93 1.70 -5.79
CA LEU A 473 6.05 2.29 -6.50
C LEU A 473 6.22 3.74 -6.05
N GLU A 474 7.35 4.09 -5.42
CA GLU A 474 7.82 5.48 -5.43
C GLU A 474 8.57 5.71 -6.75
N LEU A 475 8.17 6.74 -7.49
CA LEU A 475 8.62 7.00 -8.85
C LEU A 475 9.03 8.45 -9.01
N ASP A 476 10.18 8.66 -9.66
CA ASP A 476 10.70 9.96 -10.05
C ASP A 476 11.17 9.83 -11.51
N VAL A 477 10.40 10.45 -12.42
CA VAL A 477 10.56 10.36 -13.87
C VAL A 477 10.85 11.74 -14.41
N SER A 478 11.97 11.93 -15.10
CA SER A 478 12.26 13.15 -15.87
C SER A 478 12.51 12.86 -17.33
N LYS A 479 12.10 13.78 -18.20
CA LYS A 479 12.39 13.78 -19.63
C LYS A 479 12.79 15.19 -20.05
N ASP A 480 14.09 15.43 -19.95
CA ASP A 480 14.69 16.73 -20.21
C ASP A 480 15.28 16.76 -21.61
N THR A 481 15.05 17.86 -22.35
CA THR A 481 15.53 18.04 -23.73
C THR A 481 16.17 19.41 -23.92
N LEU A 482 17.08 19.51 -24.90
CA LEU A 482 17.69 20.79 -25.27
C LEU A 482 16.61 21.74 -25.81
N GLY A 483 16.60 22.96 -25.30
CA GLY A 483 15.77 24.06 -25.76
C GLY A 483 16.56 25.06 -26.61
N GLN A 484 16.02 26.28 -26.72
CA GLN A 484 16.63 27.38 -27.49
C GLN A 484 18.04 27.73 -26.99
N GLU A 485 18.92 28.10 -27.91
CA GLU A 485 20.24 28.65 -27.59
C GLU A 485 20.10 30.04 -26.95
N THR A 486 20.87 30.31 -25.90
CA THR A 486 20.94 31.62 -25.22
C THR A 486 22.40 32.08 -25.15
N ALA A 487 22.62 33.35 -24.86
CA ALA A 487 23.97 33.93 -24.76
C ALA A 487 24.91 33.21 -23.76
N ASN A 488 24.36 32.44 -22.81
CA ASN A 488 25.11 31.73 -21.77
C ASN A 488 25.02 30.19 -21.91
N GLY A 489 24.58 29.67 -23.06
CA GLY A 489 24.36 28.24 -23.32
C GLY A 489 22.90 27.90 -23.67
N PHE A 490 22.59 26.63 -23.87
CA PHE A 490 21.24 26.19 -24.24
C PHE A 490 20.25 26.31 -23.06
N ALA A 491 18.98 26.58 -23.32
CA ALA A 491 17.92 26.29 -22.36
C ALA A 491 17.73 24.77 -22.23
N ILE A 492 17.17 24.29 -21.12
CA ILE A 492 16.73 22.90 -20.96
C ILE A 492 15.23 22.92 -20.71
N ASN A 493 14.48 22.26 -21.59
CA ASN A 493 13.06 22.03 -21.43
C ASN A 493 12.89 20.80 -20.54
N THR A 494 12.34 20.98 -19.34
CA THR A 494 12.22 19.89 -18.36
C THR A 494 10.78 19.38 -18.26
N LYS A 495 10.62 18.05 -18.12
CA LYS A 495 9.31 17.40 -17.92
C LYS A 495 9.49 16.39 -16.79
N HIS A 496 8.99 16.70 -15.59
CA HIS A 496 9.30 15.96 -14.37
C HIS A 496 8.03 15.57 -13.60
N VAL A 497 7.95 14.30 -13.18
CA VAL A 497 6.86 13.77 -12.35
C VAL A 497 7.45 12.94 -11.22
N ARG A 498 7.12 13.30 -9.97
CA ARG A 498 7.41 12.49 -8.78
C ARG A 498 6.13 12.17 -8.03
N THR A 499 5.93 10.90 -7.69
CA THR A 499 4.69 10.41 -7.08
C THR A 499 4.87 9.02 -6.46
N GLN A 500 3.85 8.58 -5.73
CA GLN A 500 3.74 7.22 -5.22
C GLN A 500 2.42 6.60 -5.70
N ALA A 501 2.46 5.39 -6.25
CA ALA A 501 1.28 4.71 -6.76
C ALA A 501 1.26 3.23 -6.36
N LEU A 502 0.06 2.69 -6.09
CA LEU A 502 -0.18 1.26 -5.92
C LEU A 502 -0.68 0.68 -7.24
N VAL A 503 -0.06 -0.41 -7.70
CA VAL A 503 -0.37 -1.05 -8.99
C VAL A 503 -0.48 -2.56 -8.79
N GLU A 504 -1.43 -3.20 -9.45
CA GLU A 504 -1.52 -4.67 -9.47
C GLU A 504 -0.39 -5.29 -10.32
N ASP A 505 -0.03 -6.54 -10.05
CA ASP A 505 1.01 -7.23 -10.81
C ASP A 505 0.65 -7.37 -12.30
N GLY A 506 1.52 -6.90 -13.19
CA GLY A 506 1.27 -6.81 -14.63
C GLY A 506 0.25 -5.75 -15.06
N GLY A 507 -0.39 -5.06 -14.11
CA GLY A 507 -1.32 -3.96 -14.36
C GLY A 507 -0.60 -2.72 -14.90
N THR A 508 -1.26 -1.96 -15.77
CA THR A 508 -0.73 -0.68 -16.28
C THR A 508 -1.57 0.47 -15.75
N ILE A 509 -0.93 1.47 -15.15
CA ILE A 509 -1.59 2.72 -14.75
C ILE A 509 -1.05 3.91 -15.53
N VAL A 510 -1.92 4.90 -15.75
CA VAL A 510 -1.52 6.25 -16.16
C VAL A 510 -1.21 7.01 -14.88
N ILE A 511 0.04 7.48 -14.76
CA ILE A 511 0.50 8.19 -13.57
C ILE A 511 0.24 9.70 -13.67
N GLY A 512 0.28 10.21 -14.89
CA GLY A 512 -0.01 11.60 -15.16
C GLY A 512 0.17 11.91 -16.63
N GLY A 513 -0.25 13.13 -16.98
CA GLY A 513 -0.07 13.68 -18.30
C GLY A 513 -0.18 15.20 -18.28
N ILE A 514 0.25 15.82 -19.37
CA ILE A 514 0.16 17.26 -19.61
C ILE A 514 -0.44 17.43 -20.99
N PHE A 515 -1.56 18.14 -21.08
CA PHE A 515 -2.16 18.56 -22.34
C PHE A 515 -1.97 20.07 -22.49
N GLU A 516 -1.36 20.49 -23.59
CA GLU A 516 -1.11 21.88 -23.94
C GLU A 516 -1.77 22.17 -25.30
N LEU A 517 -2.51 23.28 -25.38
CA LEU A 517 -3.12 23.80 -26.59
C LEU A 517 -2.71 25.27 -26.74
N SER A 518 -1.99 25.58 -27.81
CA SER A 518 -1.61 26.94 -28.17
C SER A 518 -2.32 27.32 -29.47
N GLU A 519 -3.17 28.35 -29.43
CA GLU A 519 -3.82 28.92 -30.61
C GLU A 519 -3.34 30.37 -30.81
N ASN A 520 -2.94 30.69 -32.04
CA ASN A 520 -2.51 32.03 -32.44
C ASN A 520 -3.18 32.41 -33.76
N GLU A 521 -4.03 33.44 -33.75
CA GLU A 521 -4.57 34.06 -34.96
C GLU A 521 -4.01 35.49 -35.11
N THR A 522 -3.25 35.70 -36.18
CA THR A 522 -2.70 37.01 -36.57
C THR A 522 -3.39 37.49 -37.84
N VAL A 523 -4.05 38.65 -37.77
CA VAL A 523 -4.67 39.33 -38.93
C VAL A 523 -3.95 40.66 -39.19
N ARG A 524 -3.34 40.79 -40.37
CA ARG A 524 -2.75 42.06 -40.84
C ARG A 524 -3.65 42.61 -41.94
N LYS A 525 -4.08 43.87 -41.84
CA LYS A 525 -5.01 44.47 -42.80
C LYS A 525 -4.71 45.93 -43.08
N VAL A 526 -5.06 46.38 -44.28
CA VAL A 526 -5.12 47.81 -44.60
C VAL A 526 -6.33 48.40 -43.85
N PRO A 527 -6.18 49.48 -43.04
CA PRO A 527 -7.29 50.16 -42.40
C PRO A 527 -8.37 50.56 -43.41
N LEU A 528 -9.64 50.55 -42.99
CA LEU A 528 -10.83 50.76 -43.83
C LEU A 528 -11.07 49.66 -44.88
N LEU A 529 -10.11 49.43 -45.79
CA LEU A 529 -10.27 48.55 -46.94
C LEU A 529 -10.35 47.05 -46.57
N GLY A 530 -9.62 46.60 -45.55
CA GLY A 530 -9.60 45.20 -45.09
C GLY A 530 -10.89 44.72 -44.41
N ASP A 531 -11.78 45.65 -44.05
CA ASP A 531 -13.05 45.37 -43.37
C ASP A 531 -14.27 45.46 -44.31
N LEU A 532 -14.07 45.77 -45.59
CA LEU A 532 -15.15 45.79 -46.58
C LEU A 532 -15.76 44.38 -46.78
N PRO A 533 -17.11 44.25 -46.82
CA PRO A 533 -17.75 42.98 -47.15
C PRO A 533 -17.39 42.54 -48.57
N GLY A 534 -17.15 41.24 -48.74
CA GLY A 534 -16.67 40.64 -50.00
C GLY A 534 -15.21 40.97 -50.31
N LEU A 535 -14.90 42.23 -50.59
CA LEU A 535 -13.58 42.67 -51.11
C LEU A 535 -12.48 42.79 -50.05
N GLY A 536 -12.81 42.90 -48.75
CA GLY A 536 -11.82 43.08 -47.68
C GLY A 536 -10.81 41.94 -47.55
N ALA A 537 -11.12 40.75 -48.10
CA ALA A 537 -10.17 39.64 -48.23
C ALA A 537 -8.93 39.98 -49.08
N LEU A 538 -9.05 40.89 -50.06
CA LEU A 538 -7.93 41.35 -50.89
C LEU A 538 -6.99 42.30 -50.14
N PHE A 539 -7.46 42.93 -49.06
CA PHE A 539 -6.74 43.95 -48.30
C PHE A 539 -6.30 43.47 -46.91
N ARG A 540 -6.23 42.15 -46.70
CA ARG A 540 -5.79 41.52 -45.45
C ARG A 540 -5.05 40.20 -45.68
N SER A 541 -4.07 39.91 -44.85
CA SER A 541 -3.56 38.55 -44.63
C SER A 541 -4.01 38.01 -43.28
N ARG A 542 -4.19 36.69 -43.22
CA ARG A 542 -4.58 35.96 -42.02
C ARG A 542 -3.64 34.77 -41.87
N SER A 543 -3.04 34.64 -40.69
CA SER A 543 -2.29 33.47 -40.26
C SER A 543 -2.97 32.90 -39.03
N ARG A 544 -3.37 31.63 -39.07
CA ARG A 544 -3.81 30.86 -37.91
C ARG A 544 -2.83 29.72 -37.69
N SER A 545 -2.37 29.55 -36.46
CA SER A 545 -1.59 28.41 -36.01
C SER A 545 -2.25 27.80 -34.78
N THR A 546 -2.33 26.48 -34.74
CA THR A 546 -2.82 25.70 -33.61
C THR A 546 -1.78 24.60 -33.36
N ALA A 547 -1.22 24.53 -32.16
CA ALA A 547 -0.31 23.47 -31.74
C ALA A 547 -0.89 22.78 -30.51
N LYS A 548 -0.99 21.45 -30.56
CA LYS A 548 -1.40 20.58 -29.46
C LYS A 548 -0.24 19.68 -29.08
N THR A 549 0.02 19.57 -27.79
CA THR A 549 1.04 18.67 -27.24
C THR A 549 0.41 17.87 -26.11
N GLU A 550 0.48 16.55 -26.17
CA GLU A 550 0.01 15.65 -25.13
C GLU A 550 1.15 14.76 -24.65
N LEU A 551 1.49 14.87 -23.37
CA LEU A 551 2.40 13.96 -22.65
C LEU A 551 1.56 12.98 -21.84
N LEU A 552 1.84 11.68 -21.94
CA LEU A 552 1.26 10.65 -21.08
C LEU A 552 2.36 9.73 -20.54
N ILE A 553 2.31 9.40 -19.25
CA ILE A 553 3.26 8.50 -18.58
C ILE A 553 2.50 7.29 -18.05
N PHE A 554 2.81 6.12 -18.62
CA PHE A 554 2.29 4.82 -18.21
C PHE A 554 3.37 4.05 -17.44
N ILE A 555 3.01 3.37 -16.35
CA ILE A 555 3.90 2.44 -15.63
C ILE A 555 3.23 1.06 -15.53
N THR A 556 4.03 0.02 -15.73
CA THR A 556 3.65 -1.40 -15.61
C THR A 556 4.73 -2.13 -14.79
N PRO A 557 4.50 -2.47 -13.51
CA PRO A 557 5.35 -3.40 -12.79
C PRO A 557 5.00 -4.85 -13.16
N ARG A 558 5.99 -5.73 -13.10
CA ARG A 558 5.83 -7.19 -13.12
C ARG A 558 6.71 -7.80 -12.05
N VAL A 559 6.11 -8.51 -11.10
CA VAL A 559 6.84 -9.26 -10.08
C VAL A 559 7.39 -10.53 -10.72
N LEU A 560 8.68 -10.78 -10.54
CA LEU A 560 9.35 -11.97 -11.03
C LEU A 560 9.38 -13.02 -9.92
N GLU A 561 8.62 -14.09 -10.13
CA GLU A 561 8.72 -15.29 -9.29
C GLU A 561 9.89 -16.18 -9.76
N GLY A 562 10.47 -16.92 -8.83
CA GLY A 562 11.87 -17.38 -8.90
C GLY A 562 12.30 -18.06 -10.21
N GLY A 563 13.36 -17.54 -10.83
CA GLY A 563 14.11 -18.22 -11.89
C GLY A 563 13.74 -17.84 -13.33
N ALA A 564 12.75 -16.97 -13.56
CA ALA A 564 12.41 -16.46 -14.88
C ALA A 564 13.47 -15.46 -15.41
N ALA A 565 14.62 -15.98 -15.84
CA ALA A 565 15.61 -15.20 -16.57
C ALA A 565 15.01 -14.72 -17.90
N LEU A 566 14.97 -13.39 -18.09
CA LEU A 566 14.60 -12.77 -19.37
C LEU A 566 15.55 -13.29 -20.47
N ARG A 567 14.98 -13.88 -21.50
CA ARG A 567 15.66 -14.41 -22.68
C ARG A 567 15.14 -13.71 -23.93
#